data_AF-A0A6B0VG76-F1
#
_entry.id   AF-A0A6B0VG76-F1
#
_cell.length_a   1.000
_cell.length_b   1.000
_cell.length_c   1.000
_cell.angle_alpha   90.00
_cell.angle_beta   90.00
_cell.angle_gamma   90.00
#
_symmetry.space_group_name_H-M   'P 1'
#
loop_
_entity.id
_entity.type
_entity.pdbx_description
1 polymer ?
#
loop_
_entity_poly.entity_id
_entity_poly.type
_entity_poly.pdbx_seq_one_letter_code
_entity_poly.pdbx_strand_id
1 'polypeptide(L)' 'MTENDMPKDAPRNDPPSADEDVAKLRLQLNHFTLLELEEEGLVRWDKDEHTVRKGPKFDEKKAIKNL' A
#
# COMPACT_ATOMS: atom_id res chain seq x y z
N MET A 1 -17.21 -20.58 -14.98
CA MET A 1 -16.76 -19.19 -15.15
C MET A 1 -16.20 -18.79 -13.79
N THR A 2 -14.90 -18.56 -13.73
CA THR A 2 -14.07 -18.70 -12.54
C THR A 2 -14.16 -17.45 -11.65
N GLU A 3 -15.16 -17.40 -10.77
CA GLU A 3 -15.15 -16.47 -9.64
C GLU A 3 -14.21 -17.07 -8.60
N ASN A 4 -12.96 -16.62 -8.68
CA ASN A 4 -11.91 -16.95 -7.75
C ASN A 4 -12.26 -16.24 -6.43
N ASP A 5 -13.07 -16.92 -5.63
CA ASP A 5 -13.41 -16.61 -4.24
C ASP A 5 -12.11 -16.72 -3.42
N MET A 6 -11.20 -15.77 -3.63
CA MET A 6 -10.04 -15.62 -2.77
C MET A 6 -10.57 -15.16 -1.42
N PRO A 7 -10.33 -15.91 -0.34
CA PRO A 7 -10.75 -15.50 0.99
C PRO A 7 -10.11 -14.14 1.27
N LYS A 8 -10.96 -13.13 1.49
CA LYS A 8 -10.57 -11.73 1.72
C LYS A 8 -9.76 -11.54 3.01
N ASP A 9 -9.64 -12.61 3.79
CA ASP A 9 -9.01 -12.71 5.10
C ASP A 9 -7.82 -13.69 5.13
N ALA A 10 -7.31 -14.15 3.98
CA ALA A 10 -5.98 -14.73 3.97
C ALA A 10 -5.02 -13.65 4.48
N PRO A 11 -4.13 -13.93 5.46
CA PRO A 11 -3.06 -13.01 5.81
C PRO A 11 -2.24 -12.83 4.55
N ARG A 12 -2.56 -11.78 3.81
CA ARG A 12 -1.75 -11.22 2.76
C ARG A 12 -0.36 -11.15 3.38
N ASN A 13 0.61 -11.89 2.83
CA ASN A 13 2.00 -11.92 3.28
C ASN A 13 2.69 -10.58 2.98
N ASP A 14 1.91 -9.51 3.05
CA ASP A 14 2.21 -8.14 2.83
C ASP A 14 3.05 -7.66 4.00
N PRO A 15 4.16 -6.98 3.74
CA PRO A 15 4.98 -6.41 4.80
C PRO A 15 4.15 -5.45 5.66
N PRO A 16 4.40 -5.40 6.98
CA PRO A 16 3.77 -4.44 7.88
C PRO A 16 4.04 -3.01 7.42
N SER A 17 3.18 -2.09 7.83
CA SER A 17 3.40 -0.65 7.59
C SER A 17 4.15 -0.07 8.79
N ALA A 18 5.14 0.80 8.53
CA ALA A 18 5.97 1.41 9.57
C ALA A 18 5.17 2.36 10.46
N ASP A 19 4.17 3.02 9.88
CA ASP A 19 3.39 4.07 10.54
C ASP A 19 1.89 3.93 10.21
N GLU A 20 1.06 4.52 11.08
CA GLU A 20 -0.40 4.55 10.92
C GLU A 20 -0.82 5.25 9.62
N ASP A 21 -0.13 6.31 9.21
CA ASP A 21 -0.42 7.00 7.95
C ASP A 21 -0.23 6.08 6.74
N VAL A 22 0.84 5.27 6.72
CA VAL A 22 1.12 4.31 5.65
C VAL A 22 0.05 3.23 5.62
N ALA A 23 -0.36 2.75 6.80
CA ALA A 23 -1.47 1.79 6.91
C ALA A 23 -2.79 2.38 6.37
N LYS A 24 -3.13 3.63 6.73
CA LYS A 24 -4.30 4.34 6.21
C LYS A 24 -4.25 4.51 4.70
N LEU A 25 -3.07 4.87 4.16
CA LEU A 25 -2.88 5.06 2.72
C LEU A 25 -3.11 3.76 1.95
N ARG A 26 -2.53 2.64 2.42
CA ARG A 26 -2.71 1.31 1.83
C ARG A 26 -4.14 0.79 1.98
N LEU A 27 -4.82 1.11 3.08
CA LEU A 27 -6.23 0.78 3.26
C LEU A 27 -7.12 1.54 2.26
N GLN A 28 -6.89 2.85 2.08
CA GLN A 28 -7.60 3.67 1.10
C GLN A 28 -7.32 3.24 -0.35
N LEU A 29 -6.09 2.80 -0.61
CA LEU A 29 -5.60 2.37 -1.92
C LEU A 29 -5.48 0.84 -2.01
N ASN A 30 -6.35 0.10 -1.33
CA ASN A 30 -6.29 -1.37 -1.26
C ASN A 30 -6.54 -2.06 -2.62
N HIS A 31 -6.95 -1.29 -3.64
CA HIS A 31 -7.04 -1.72 -5.03
C HIS A 31 -5.70 -1.64 -5.78
N PHE A 32 -4.74 -0.87 -5.26
CA PHE A 32 -3.36 -0.82 -5.75
C PHE A 32 -2.49 -1.80 -4.97
N THR A 33 -1.55 -2.41 -5.67
CA THR A 33 -0.52 -3.25 -5.09
C THR A 33 0.59 -2.42 -4.44
N LEU A 34 1.38 -3.04 -3.55
CA LEU A 34 2.53 -2.38 -2.94
C LEU A 34 3.53 -1.86 -3.98
N LEU A 35 3.70 -2.60 -5.08
CA LEU A 35 4.58 -2.22 -6.19
C LEU A 35 4.09 -0.93 -6.85
N GLU A 36 2.81 -0.84 -7.19
CA GLU A 36 2.24 0.37 -7.80
C GLU A 36 2.37 1.57 -6.86
N LEU A 37 2.13 1.39 -5.57
CA LEU A 37 2.31 2.46 -4.59
C LEU A 37 3.78 2.90 -4.45
N GLU A 38 4.73 1.99 -4.65
CA GLU A 38 6.16 2.29 -4.66
C GLU A 38 6.60 2.98 -5.96
N GLU A 39 6.08 2.55 -7.12
CA GLU A 39 6.32 3.18 -8.42
C GLU A 39 5.79 4.63 -8.46
N GLU A 40 4.61 4.86 -7.87
CA GLU A 40 4.06 6.21 -7.68
C GLU A 40 4.85 7.04 -6.64
N GLY A 41 5.80 6.44 -5.94
CA GLY A 41 6.61 7.08 -4.90
C GLY A 41 5.80 7.43 -3.64
N LEU A 42 4.59 6.90 -3.50
CA LEU A 42 3.74 7.10 -2.34
C LEU A 42 4.30 6.35 -1.14
N VAL A 43 4.75 5.11 -1.33
CA VAL A 43 5.37 4.30 -0.29
C VAL A 43 6.74 3.82 -0.76
N ARG A 44 7.51 3.23 0.15
CA ARG A 44 8.73 2.51 -0.18
C ARG A 44 8.81 1.26 0.67
N TRP A 45 9.14 0.13 0.07
CA TRP A 45 9.38 -1.07 0.83
C TRP A 45 10.83 -1.13 1.28
N ASP A 46 11.03 -1.08 2.60
CA ASP A 46 12.32 -1.31 3.24
C ASP A 46 12.50 -2.83 3.38
N LYS A 47 13.36 -3.41 2.54
CA LYS A 47 13.64 -4.86 2.54
C LYS A 47 14.49 -5.28 3.73
N ASP A 48 15.29 -4.35 4.28
CA ASP A 48 16.14 -4.60 5.43
C ASP A 48 15.30 -4.71 6.70
N GLU A 49 14.36 -3.79 6.91
CA GLU A 49 13.42 -3.83 8.05
C GLU A 49 12.13 -4.62 7.76
N HIS A 50 11.98 -5.16 6.55
CA HIS A 50 10.79 -5.84 6.07
C HIS A 50 9.50 -5.03 6.34
N THR A 51 9.55 -3.71 6.15
CA THR A 51 8.48 -2.79 6.54
C THR A 51 8.24 -1.74 5.46
N VAL A 52 6.97 -1.40 5.22
CA VAL A 52 6.58 -0.37 4.26
C VAL A 52 6.63 1.00 4.92
N ARG A 53 7.44 1.90 4.37
CA ARG A 53 7.67 3.26 4.86
C ARG A 53 7.06 4.30 3.92
N LYS A 54 7.00 5.55 4.39
CA LYS A 54 6.57 6.69 3.57
C LYS A 54 7.53 6.89 2.40
N GLY A 55 6.99 6.99 1.19
CA GLY A 55 7.75 7.35 0.00
C GLY A 55 7.96 8.87 -0.10
N PRO A 56 8.81 9.33 -1.02
CA PRO A 56 9.10 10.76 -1.19
C PRO A 56 7.87 11.59 -1.57
N LYS A 57 6.86 10.97 -2.22
CA LYS A 57 5.60 11.61 -2.62
C LYS A 57 4.44 11.27 -1.68
N PHE A 58 4.71 10.70 -0.51
CA PHE A 58 3.66 10.27 0.43
C PHE A 58 2.64 11.38 0.74
N ASP A 59 3.12 12.59 0.99
CA ASP A 59 2.29 13.76 1.30
C ASP A 59 1.61 14.40 0.07
N GLU A 60 2.10 14.11 -1.14
CA GLU A 60 1.47 14.57 -2.39
C GLU A 60 0.12 13.90 -2.63
N LYS A 61 -0.15 12.73 -2.02
CA LYS A 61 -1.46 12.06 -2.09
C LYS A 61 -2.61 12.95 -1.60
N LYS A 62 -2.35 13.93 -0.71
CA LYS A 62 -3.39 14.88 -0.29
C LYS A 62 -3.98 15.66 -1.47
N ALA A 63 -3.30 15.72 -2.61
CA ALA A 63 -3.77 16.38 -3.83
C ALA A 63 -4.62 15.49 -4.76
N ILE A 64 -4.58 14.15 -4.64
CA ILE A 64 -5.34 13.22 -5.52
C ILE A 64 -6.76 13.00 -5.00
N LYS A 65 -7.46 14.07 -4.59
CA LYS A 65 -8.86 14.01 -4.15
C LYS A 65 -9.88 14.17 -5.29
N ASN A 66 -9.42 14.06 -6.54
CA ASN A 66 -10.19 14.44 -7.73
C ASN A 66 -10.20 13.40 -8.87
N LEU A 67 -9.87 12.13 -8.61
CA LEU A 67 -10.07 11.04 -9.56
C LEU A 67 -11.23 10.14 -9.12
#